data_AF-A0A2P2KB39-F1
#
_entry.id   AF-A0A2P2KB39-F1
#
_cell.length_a   1.000
_cell.length_b   1.000
_cell.length_c   1.000
_cell.angle_alpha   90.00
_cell.angle_beta   90.00
_cell.angle_gamma   90.00
#
_symmetry.space_group_name_H-M   'P 1'
#
loop_
_entity.id
_entity.type
_entity.pdbx_description
1 polymer ?
#
loop_
_entity_poly.entity_id
_entity_poly.type
_entity_poly.pdbx_seq_one_letter_code
_entity_poly.pdbx_strand_id
1 'polypeptide(L)'
;MPEMQMGPLRLKVMLSPGLRCSILPSCCLKTKLLSSSSSSEFSPWSGLAAWRRSPTNENRFWGPNGPEPLPKSPPRPSSTGIIVGDCDSDYFSMMGSASSLAELGSLVLSTSDPITKSKLSHLAFSRWRNHKLPIGSHAPPSTPARPPKPQLVSPKEIPAPKDSGLPLNAYMLHNLAHVELNAIDLAWDTVVRFSSFSDILGEGFFADFAHVADDESRHFAWCAQRLAELGFKYGDMPAHNLLWRECAKSSNNVAARLAVIPLVQEARGLDAGPRLVQKLIGFGDHKTSNIVDRIAEEEVAHVAVGVYWFVSVCQKMGCTPCSTFKDLLKEYNVELKGPFNYPARDEAGIPRDWL
;
A
#
# COMPACT_ATOMS: atom_id res chain seq x y z
N MET A 1 5.41 23.03 36.65
CA MET A 1 4.45 22.23 35.86
C MET A 1 5.22 21.04 35.32
N PRO A 2 5.05 19.81 35.85
CA PRO A 2 5.82 18.67 35.36
C PRO A 2 5.26 18.20 34.01
N GLU A 3 6.15 17.92 33.06
CA GLU A 3 5.84 17.22 31.82
C GLU A 3 5.10 15.91 32.12
N MET A 4 3.86 15.83 31.65
CA MET A 4 3.03 14.65 31.83
C MET A 4 3.49 13.57 30.85
N GLN A 5 4.13 12.51 31.38
CA GLN A 5 4.46 11.28 30.67
C GLN A 5 3.20 10.69 29.99
N MET A 6 3.04 10.95 28.69
CA MET A 6 1.94 10.43 27.85
C MET A 6 2.30 9.13 27.10
N GLY A 7 3.49 8.56 27.33
CA GLY A 7 4.09 7.51 26.49
C GLY A 7 3.58 6.06 26.62
N PRO A 8 3.34 5.48 27.82
CA PRO A 8 3.23 4.02 27.96
C PRO A 8 1.94 3.41 27.40
N LEU A 9 0.82 4.11 27.56
CA LEU A 9 -0.51 3.61 27.13
C LEU A 9 -0.67 3.66 25.62
N ARG A 10 -0.19 4.71 24.95
CA ARG A 10 -0.25 4.84 23.48
C ARG A 10 0.69 3.87 22.77
N LEU A 11 1.89 3.64 23.31
CA LEU A 11 2.79 2.60 22.81
C LEU A 11 2.18 1.20 22.95
N LYS A 12 1.48 0.92 24.06
CA LYS A 12 0.75 -0.36 24.24
C LYS A 12 -0.37 -0.57 23.22
N VAL A 13 -0.93 0.47 22.60
CA VAL A 13 -1.97 0.36 21.55
C VAL A 13 -1.34 0.03 20.18
N MET A 14 -0.03 0.23 20.02
CA MET A 14 0.68 -0.15 18.79
C MET A 14 0.95 -1.66 18.68
N LEU A 15 0.68 -2.44 19.73
CA LEU A 15 0.54 -3.90 19.74
C LEU A 15 -0.80 -4.28 20.38
N SER A 16 -1.25 -5.52 20.21
CA SER A 16 -2.48 -5.99 20.85
C SER A 16 -2.32 -6.09 22.37
N PRO A 17 -3.39 -5.94 23.18
CA PRO A 17 -3.33 -6.03 24.64
C PRO A 17 -2.86 -7.39 25.20
N GLY A 18 -2.80 -8.44 24.37
CA GLY A 18 -2.51 -9.81 24.77
C GLY A 18 -1.05 -10.26 24.68
N LEU A 19 -0.19 -9.51 23.98
CA LEU A 19 1.22 -9.87 23.82
C LEU A 19 2.02 -9.47 25.06
N ARG A 20 2.21 -10.42 25.97
CA ARG A 20 3.17 -10.28 27.06
C ARG A 20 4.57 -10.17 26.45
N CYS A 21 5.08 -8.95 26.42
CA CYS A 21 6.49 -8.69 26.21
C CYS A 21 7.27 -9.56 27.21
N SER A 22 8.15 -10.45 26.72
CA SER A 22 9.11 -11.18 27.54
C SER A 22 10.15 -10.18 28.06
N ILE A 23 9.72 -9.35 29.02
CA ILE A 23 10.62 -8.53 29.83
C ILE A 23 11.43 -9.53 30.66
N LEU A 24 12.71 -9.67 30.33
CA LEU A 24 13.64 -10.41 31.16
C LEU A 24 13.56 -9.86 32.60
N PRO A 25 13.38 -10.70 33.63
CA PRO A 25 13.26 -10.22 35.00
C PRO A 25 14.58 -9.57 35.44
N SER A 26 14.48 -8.40 36.07
CA SER A 26 15.55 -7.76 36.82
C SER A 26 15.94 -8.62 38.03
N CYS A 27 16.77 -9.64 37.80
CA CYS A 27 17.37 -10.43 38.87
C CYS A 27 18.81 -9.94 39.09
N CYS A 28 19.09 -9.47 40.31
CA CYS A 28 20.41 -9.09 40.77
C CYS A 28 21.42 -10.22 40.52
N LEU A 29 22.34 -10.04 39.57
CA LEU A 29 23.45 -10.97 39.36
C LEU A 29 24.75 -10.21 39.16
N LYS A 30 25.72 -10.64 39.96
CA LYS A 30 27.11 -10.20 40.01
C LYS A 30 27.75 -10.19 38.63
N THR A 31 28.59 -9.18 38.43
CA THR A 31 29.57 -9.00 37.36
C THR A 31 30.17 -10.32 36.86
N LYS A 32 29.71 -10.78 35.69
CA LYS A 32 30.52 -11.51 34.73
C LYS A 32 30.24 -10.91 33.36
N LEU A 33 31.28 -10.31 32.78
CA LEU A 33 31.29 -9.88 31.38
C LEU A 33 30.96 -11.10 30.52
N LEU A 34 29.74 -11.11 29.98
CA LEU A 34 29.35 -11.98 28.88
C LEU A 34 29.28 -11.10 27.64
N SER A 35 30.07 -11.49 26.65
CA SER A 35 30.22 -10.84 25.35
C SER A 35 28.85 -10.54 24.72
N SER A 36 28.72 -9.31 24.24
CA SER A 36 27.63 -8.82 23.41
C SER A 36 27.26 -9.83 22.31
N SER A 37 26.07 -10.44 22.39
CA SER A 37 25.48 -11.03 21.19
C SER A 37 25.19 -9.88 20.24
N SER A 38 25.84 -9.87 19.09
CA SER A 38 25.63 -8.89 18.03
C SER A 38 24.13 -8.76 17.74
N SER A 39 23.53 -7.66 18.16
CA SER A 39 22.30 -7.18 17.52
C SER A 39 22.68 -6.99 16.06
N SER A 40 22.23 -7.88 15.18
CA SER A 40 22.36 -7.69 13.74
C SER A 40 21.80 -6.30 13.43
N GLU A 41 22.66 -5.36 13.09
CA GLU A 41 22.25 -4.00 12.77
C GLU A 41 21.32 -4.09 11.57
N PHE A 42 20.05 -3.73 11.77
CA PHE A 42 19.09 -3.65 10.69
C PHE A 42 19.56 -2.56 9.72
N SER A 43 19.86 -2.95 8.48
CA SER A 43 20.18 -2.02 7.40
C SER A 43 18.94 -1.81 6.54
N PRO A 44 18.41 -0.58 6.42
CA PRO A 44 17.34 -0.27 5.47
C PRO A 44 17.76 -0.57 4.02
N TRP A 45 16.78 -0.78 3.15
CA TRP A 45 17.00 -0.86 1.70
C TRP A 45 17.78 0.37 1.21
N SER A 46 18.82 0.14 0.43
CA SER A 46 19.75 1.19 -0.03
C SER A 46 19.06 2.28 -0.85
N GLY A 47 17.99 1.94 -1.57
CA GLY A 47 17.19 2.86 -2.36
C GLY A 47 16.23 3.75 -1.56
N LEU A 48 16.00 3.48 -0.26
CA LEU A 48 14.95 4.13 0.52
C LEU A 48 15.11 5.66 0.56
N ALA A 49 16.33 6.14 0.75
CA ALA A 49 16.60 7.58 0.80
C ALA A 49 16.45 8.25 -0.58
N ALA A 50 16.76 7.54 -1.66
CA ALA A 50 16.58 8.03 -3.03
C ALA A 50 15.09 8.08 -3.39
N TRP A 51 14.34 7.01 -3.08
CA TRP A 51 12.89 6.94 -3.27
C TRP A 51 12.17 8.05 -2.49
N ARG A 52 12.48 8.28 -1.20
CA ARG A 52 11.90 9.40 -0.42
C ARG A 52 12.16 10.79 -1.02
N ARG A 53 13.30 10.97 -1.68
CA ARG A 53 13.68 12.25 -2.30
C ARG A 53 13.24 12.36 -3.75
N SER A 54 12.70 11.31 -4.36
CA SER A 54 12.24 11.36 -5.75
C SER A 54 11.20 12.48 -5.88
N PRO A 55 11.21 13.26 -6.96
CA PRO A 55 10.13 14.20 -7.21
C PRO A 55 8.82 13.43 -7.36
N THR A 56 7.68 14.10 -7.16
CA THR A 56 6.39 13.49 -7.50
C THR A 56 6.46 13.03 -8.96
N ASN A 57 6.24 11.75 -9.17
CA ASN A 57 6.31 11.15 -10.50
C ASN A 57 5.02 11.52 -11.23
N GLU A 58 5.12 12.11 -12.41
CA GLU A 58 3.95 12.56 -13.20
C GLU A 58 3.50 11.53 -14.24
N ASN A 59 4.16 10.37 -14.34
CA ASN A 59 3.96 9.39 -15.42
C ASN A 59 2.64 8.61 -15.31
N ARG A 60 1.51 9.30 -15.46
CA ARG A 60 0.15 8.77 -15.28
C ARG A 60 -0.43 8.08 -16.53
N PHE A 61 0.37 7.94 -17.58
CA PHE A 61 -0.01 7.30 -18.84
C PHE A 61 1.08 6.34 -19.32
N TRP A 62 0.71 5.27 -20.01
CA TRP A 62 1.64 4.35 -20.65
C TRP A 62 1.68 4.57 -22.16
N GLY A 63 2.71 5.27 -22.62
CA GLY A 63 2.95 5.60 -24.01
C GLY A 63 3.58 4.46 -24.83
N PRO A 64 3.96 4.74 -26.09
CA PRO A 64 4.57 3.76 -26.98
C PRO A 64 5.88 3.18 -26.45
N ASN A 65 6.65 3.98 -25.70
CA ASN A 65 7.99 3.63 -25.21
C ASN A 65 8.04 3.41 -23.69
N GLY A 66 6.90 3.37 -23.01
CA GLY A 66 6.83 3.23 -21.56
C GLY A 66 6.05 4.35 -20.86
N PRO A 67 6.23 4.49 -19.53
CA PRO A 67 5.46 5.44 -18.74
C PRO A 67 5.83 6.89 -19.05
N GLU A 68 4.82 7.74 -19.25
CA GLU A 68 4.97 9.16 -19.59
C GLU A 68 3.89 10.00 -18.88
N PRO A 69 4.10 11.33 -18.76
CA PRO A 69 3.08 12.21 -18.21
C PRO A 69 1.80 12.18 -19.04
N LEU A 70 0.65 12.48 -18.42
CA LEU A 70 -0.59 12.64 -19.18
C LEU A 70 -0.40 13.64 -20.32
N PRO A 71 -0.88 13.33 -21.54
CA PRO A 71 -0.84 14.28 -22.63
C PRO A 71 -1.51 15.59 -22.21
N LYS A 72 -0.86 16.73 -22.48
CA LYS A 72 -1.50 18.05 -22.32
C LYS A 72 -2.64 18.12 -23.34
N SER A 73 -3.86 17.76 -22.92
CA SER A 73 -5.17 17.76 -23.62
C SER A 73 -5.15 17.58 -25.15
N PRO A 74 -5.81 16.54 -25.72
CA PRO A 74 -6.09 16.52 -27.16
C PRO A 74 -7.03 17.68 -27.56
N PRO A 75 -7.12 18.04 -28.87
CA PRO A 75 -8.03 19.08 -29.33
C PRO A 75 -9.46 18.79 -28.88
N ARG A 76 -10.19 19.82 -28.44
CA ARG A 76 -11.59 19.74 -28.02
C ARG A 76 -12.39 18.83 -28.98
N PRO A 77 -13.12 17.83 -28.49
CA PRO A 77 -14.12 17.18 -29.33
C PRO A 77 -15.21 18.20 -29.65
N SER A 78 -15.58 18.28 -30.93
CA SER A 78 -16.71 19.04 -31.44
C SER A 78 -17.98 18.67 -30.70
N SER A 79 -18.69 19.70 -30.26
CA SER A 79 -19.98 19.73 -29.57
C SER A 79 -20.94 18.63 -30.03
N THR A 80 -20.97 17.51 -29.32
CA THR A 80 -22.13 16.61 -29.27
C THR A 80 -22.29 16.18 -27.82
N GLY A 81 -23.38 16.66 -27.22
CA GLY A 81 -23.62 16.61 -25.78
C GLY A 81 -23.81 15.19 -25.25
N ILE A 82 -22.95 14.83 -24.31
CA ILE A 82 -23.28 13.95 -23.20
C ILE A 82 -22.77 14.67 -21.95
N ILE A 83 -23.68 15.14 -21.11
CA ILE A 83 -23.33 15.71 -19.80
C ILE A 83 -22.86 14.55 -18.94
N VAL A 84 -21.55 14.38 -18.82
CA VAL A 84 -20.94 13.57 -17.74
C VAL A 84 -21.07 14.42 -16.47
N GLY A 85 -21.76 13.90 -15.46
CA GLY A 85 -22.24 14.66 -14.31
C GLY A 85 -21.16 15.34 -13.45
N ASP A 86 -21.58 16.41 -12.77
CA ASP A 86 -20.81 17.35 -11.92
C ASP A 86 -20.01 16.75 -10.74
N CYS A 87 -20.08 15.43 -10.50
CA CYS A 87 -19.54 14.82 -9.27
C CYS A 87 -18.02 14.93 -9.14
N ASP A 88 -17.26 14.87 -10.24
CA ASP A 88 -15.81 15.05 -10.20
C ASP A 88 -15.45 16.47 -9.73
N SER A 89 -16.21 17.49 -10.15
CA SER A 89 -15.94 18.89 -9.80
C SER A 89 -16.05 19.14 -8.29
N ASP A 90 -17.00 18.49 -7.63
CA ASP A 90 -17.21 18.57 -6.19
C ASP A 90 -16.02 17.97 -5.43
N TYR A 91 -15.54 16.80 -5.83
CA TYR A 91 -14.37 16.19 -5.18
C TYR A 91 -13.10 17.04 -5.34
N PHE A 92 -12.86 17.61 -6.52
CA PHE A 92 -11.71 18.51 -6.73
C PHE A 92 -11.82 19.78 -5.88
N SER A 93 -13.03 20.34 -5.73
CA SER A 93 -13.30 21.48 -4.86
C SER A 93 -13.03 21.15 -3.39
N MET A 94 -13.54 20.01 -2.90
CA MET A 94 -13.32 19.54 -1.52
C MET A 94 -11.85 19.26 -1.23
N MET A 95 -11.13 18.63 -2.18
CA MET A 95 -9.67 18.44 -2.11
C MET A 95 -8.95 19.80 -2.08
N GLY A 96 -9.51 20.80 -2.77
CA GLY A 96 -9.12 22.20 -2.80
C GLY A 96 -9.18 22.90 -1.42
N SER A 97 -10.11 22.52 -0.56
CA SER A 97 -10.30 23.09 0.79
C SER A 97 -9.62 22.31 1.90
N ALA A 98 -9.26 21.05 1.68
CA ALA A 98 -8.67 20.20 2.70
C ALA A 98 -7.35 20.78 3.24
N SER A 99 -7.20 20.70 4.56
CA SER A 99 -6.20 21.40 5.37
C SER A 99 -5.08 20.50 5.90
N SER A 100 -5.20 19.18 5.74
CA SER A 100 -4.23 18.21 6.26
C SER A 100 -4.15 16.93 5.43
N LEU A 101 -3.06 16.17 5.57
CA LEU A 101 -2.88 14.89 4.90
C LEU A 101 -3.97 13.87 5.27
N ALA A 102 -4.36 13.80 6.53
CA ALA A 102 -5.40 12.89 7.01
C ALA A 102 -6.77 13.23 6.41
N GLU A 103 -7.08 14.51 6.24
CA GLU A 103 -8.32 14.96 5.57
C GLU A 103 -8.30 14.60 4.07
N LEU A 104 -7.18 14.87 3.39
CA LEU A 104 -6.99 14.51 1.98
C LEU A 104 -7.16 12.99 1.76
N GLY A 105 -6.51 12.17 2.59
CA GLY A 105 -6.64 10.72 2.51
C GLY A 105 -8.06 10.23 2.78
N SER A 106 -8.79 10.87 3.70
CA SER A 106 -10.20 10.53 3.98
C SER A 106 -11.10 10.83 2.77
N LEU A 107 -10.83 11.89 2.01
CA LEU A 107 -11.54 12.18 0.76
C LEU A 107 -11.25 11.12 -0.31
N VAL A 108 -9.99 10.69 -0.46
CA VAL A 108 -9.63 9.59 -1.38
C VAL A 108 -10.36 8.30 -1.03
N LEU A 109 -10.35 7.92 0.25
CA LEU A 109 -11.06 6.74 0.74
C LEU A 109 -12.58 6.82 0.55
N SER A 110 -13.15 8.02 0.52
CA SER A 110 -14.59 8.26 0.32
C SER A 110 -14.98 8.36 -1.16
N THR A 111 -14.03 8.26 -2.08
CA THR A 111 -14.28 8.32 -3.53
C THR A 111 -14.58 6.92 -4.07
N SER A 112 -15.73 6.71 -4.70
CA SER A 112 -16.14 5.39 -5.19
C SER A 112 -15.57 5.06 -6.56
N ASP A 113 -15.54 6.02 -7.49
CA ASP A 113 -15.03 5.78 -8.84
C ASP A 113 -13.51 5.48 -8.81
N PRO A 114 -13.04 4.35 -9.37
CA PRO A 114 -11.63 3.96 -9.31
C PRO A 114 -10.67 4.93 -10.01
N ILE A 115 -11.10 5.52 -11.14
CA ILE A 115 -10.26 6.43 -11.92
C ILE A 115 -10.17 7.78 -11.19
N THR A 116 -11.30 8.30 -10.70
CA THR A 116 -11.31 9.51 -9.86
C THR A 116 -10.52 9.28 -8.58
N LYS A 117 -10.64 8.12 -7.92
CA LYS A 117 -9.83 7.77 -6.74
C LYS A 117 -8.33 7.81 -7.03
N SER A 118 -7.89 7.22 -8.14
CA SER A 118 -6.49 7.27 -8.55
C SER A 118 -6.01 8.72 -8.78
N LYS A 119 -6.77 9.53 -9.52
CA LYS A 119 -6.43 10.96 -9.74
C LYS A 119 -6.36 11.74 -8.43
N LEU A 120 -7.32 11.52 -7.54
CA LEU A 120 -7.38 12.20 -6.24
C LEU A 120 -6.27 11.75 -5.29
N SER A 121 -5.84 10.48 -5.35
CA SER A 121 -4.66 10.00 -4.61
C SER A 121 -3.42 10.81 -4.98
N HIS A 122 -3.18 10.96 -6.28
CA HIS A 122 -2.05 11.73 -6.78
C HIS A 122 -2.14 13.22 -6.44
N LEU A 123 -3.34 13.82 -6.58
CA LEU A 123 -3.56 15.20 -6.19
C LEU A 123 -3.34 15.42 -4.69
N ALA A 124 -3.82 14.50 -3.85
CA ALA A 124 -3.66 14.55 -2.40
C ALA A 124 -2.18 14.55 -2.00
N PHE A 125 -1.40 13.59 -2.51
CA PHE A 125 0.04 13.52 -2.23
C PHE A 125 0.78 14.75 -2.73
N SER A 126 0.56 15.15 -3.98
CA SER A 126 1.15 16.35 -4.59
C SER A 126 0.85 17.61 -3.79
N ARG A 127 -0.41 17.81 -3.40
CA ARG A 127 -0.85 18.98 -2.64
C ARG A 127 -0.21 19.00 -1.26
N TRP A 128 -0.26 17.89 -0.52
CA TRP A 128 0.37 17.80 0.80
C TRP A 128 1.86 18.17 0.73
N ARG A 129 2.58 17.58 -0.23
CA ARG A 129 4.02 17.78 -0.41
C ARG A 129 4.37 19.21 -0.83
N ASN A 130 3.65 19.77 -1.80
CA ASN A 130 3.94 21.10 -2.36
C ASN A 130 3.53 22.25 -1.43
N HIS A 131 2.39 22.10 -0.75
CA HIS A 131 1.89 23.11 0.19
C HIS A 131 2.36 22.89 1.63
N LYS A 132 3.13 21.83 1.88
CA LYS A 132 3.66 21.46 3.20
C LYS A 132 2.55 21.42 4.27
N LEU A 133 1.44 20.79 3.92
CA LEU A 133 0.30 20.69 4.82
C LEU A 133 0.67 19.82 6.04
N PRO A 134 0.11 20.08 7.23
CA PRO A 134 0.33 19.21 8.37
C PRO A 134 -0.27 17.82 8.14
N ILE A 135 0.19 16.82 8.89
CA ILE A 135 -0.41 15.48 8.89
C ILE A 135 -1.89 15.55 9.31
N GLY A 136 -2.18 16.34 10.35
CA GLY A 136 -3.51 16.48 10.92
C GLY A 136 -4.00 15.19 11.59
N SER A 137 -5.29 15.14 11.90
CA SER A 137 -5.95 13.95 12.43
C SER A 137 -7.36 13.90 11.87
N HIS A 138 -7.76 12.74 11.33
CA HIS A 138 -9.09 12.52 10.78
C HIS A 138 -9.52 11.07 11.02
N ALA A 139 -10.82 10.83 11.18
CA ALA A 139 -11.35 9.48 11.25
C ALA A 139 -11.46 8.90 9.83
N PRO A 140 -10.91 7.71 9.52
CA PRO A 140 -11.15 7.08 8.24
C PRO A 140 -12.62 6.62 8.13
N PRO A 141 -13.18 6.49 6.91
CA PRO A 141 -14.43 5.77 6.75
C PRO A 141 -14.29 4.32 7.25
N SER A 142 -15.43 3.69 7.57
CA SER A 142 -15.44 2.28 8.04
C SER A 142 -14.87 1.32 6.98
N THR A 143 -15.16 1.60 5.72
CA THR A 143 -14.59 0.93 4.54
C THR A 143 -14.40 1.95 3.42
N PRO A 144 -13.38 1.79 2.56
CA PRO A 144 -13.24 2.59 1.37
C PRO A 144 -14.49 2.49 0.51
N ALA A 145 -14.91 3.61 -0.05
CA ALA A 145 -15.97 3.65 -1.04
C ALA A 145 -15.56 2.82 -2.26
N ARG A 146 -16.52 2.04 -2.76
CA ARG A 146 -16.38 1.17 -3.93
C ARG A 146 -17.52 1.46 -4.90
N PRO A 147 -17.29 1.33 -6.22
CA PRO A 147 -18.37 1.37 -7.19
C PRO A 147 -19.18 0.06 -7.14
N PRO A 148 -20.37 -0.01 -7.78
CA PRO A 148 -21.17 -1.24 -7.81
C PRO A 148 -20.47 -2.45 -8.48
N LYS A 149 -19.45 -2.21 -9.31
CA LYS A 149 -18.68 -3.25 -10.02
C LYS A 149 -17.17 -3.05 -9.82
N PRO A 150 -16.37 -4.10 -9.61
CA PRO A 150 -16.74 -5.52 -9.66
C PRO A 150 -17.61 -5.94 -8.48
N GLN A 151 -18.45 -6.96 -8.69
CA GLN A 151 -19.09 -7.64 -7.58
C GLN A 151 -18.03 -8.29 -6.71
N LEU A 152 -18.04 -7.98 -5.41
CA LEU A 152 -17.10 -8.57 -4.45
C LEU A 152 -17.63 -9.92 -3.96
N VAL A 153 -16.90 -10.99 -4.26
CA VAL A 153 -17.24 -12.38 -3.93
C VAL A 153 -16.14 -13.04 -3.09
N SER A 154 -16.35 -14.25 -2.58
CA SER A 154 -15.28 -14.99 -1.92
C SER A 154 -14.22 -15.46 -2.93
N PRO A 155 -12.96 -15.72 -2.52
CA PRO A 155 -11.93 -16.19 -3.44
C PRO A 155 -12.29 -17.47 -4.21
N LYS A 156 -13.19 -18.30 -3.68
CA LYS A 156 -13.66 -19.55 -4.32
C LYS A 156 -14.68 -19.30 -5.44
N GLU A 157 -15.31 -18.14 -5.45
CA GLU A 157 -16.35 -17.75 -6.41
C GLU A 157 -15.79 -16.90 -7.56
N ILE A 158 -14.50 -16.58 -7.52
CA ILE A 158 -13.82 -15.93 -8.65
C ILE A 158 -13.79 -16.89 -9.82
N PRO A 159 -14.33 -16.52 -11.00
CA PRO A 159 -14.34 -17.42 -12.15
C PRO A 159 -12.92 -17.76 -12.58
N ALA A 160 -12.72 -19.01 -13.01
CA ALA A 160 -11.49 -19.40 -13.68
C ALA A 160 -11.34 -18.63 -15.00
N PRO A 161 -10.11 -18.42 -15.53
CA PRO A 161 -9.89 -17.64 -16.75
C PRO A 161 -10.81 -18.03 -17.92
N LYS A 162 -11.00 -19.34 -18.14
CA LYS A 162 -11.85 -19.90 -19.21
C LYS A 162 -13.34 -19.57 -19.08
N ASP A 163 -13.81 -19.31 -17.85
CA ASP A 163 -15.22 -19.06 -17.51
C ASP A 163 -15.48 -17.57 -17.21
N SER A 164 -14.44 -16.74 -17.26
CA SER A 164 -14.50 -15.32 -16.87
C SER A 164 -15.12 -14.40 -17.93
N GLY A 165 -15.20 -14.86 -19.18
CA GLY A 165 -15.57 -14.02 -20.33
C GLY A 165 -14.46 -13.08 -20.81
N LEU A 166 -13.27 -13.12 -20.20
CA LEU A 166 -12.10 -12.35 -20.58
C LEU A 166 -11.01 -13.22 -21.24
N PRO A 167 -10.25 -12.71 -22.22
CA PRO A 167 -9.03 -13.36 -22.65
C PRO A 167 -8.00 -13.36 -21.52
N LEU A 168 -7.06 -14.31 -21.55
CA LEU A 168 -6.16 -14.57 -20.44
C LEU A 168 -5.36 -13.34 -19.97
N ASN A 169 -4.85 -12.52 -20.89
CA ASN A 169 -4.13 -11.29 -20.59
C ASN A 169 -5.02 -10.26 -19.87
N ALA A 170 -6.25 -10.03 -20.35
CA ALA A 170 -7.21 -9.13 -19.70
C ALA A 170 -7.65 -9.66 -18.33
N TYR A 171 -7.85 -10.98 -18.18
CA TYR A 171 -8.14 -11.62 -16.89
C TYR A 171 -7.04 -11.35 -15.86
N MET A 172 -5.78 -11.54 -16.24
CA MET A 172 -4.66 -11.32 -15.34
C MET A 172 -4.49 -9.84 -14.99
N LEU A 173 -4.65 -8.96 -15.98
CA LEU A 173 -4.54 -7.52 -15.78
C LEU A 173 -5.70 -6.92 -14.96
N HIS A 174 -6.92 -7.44 -15.09
CA HIS A 174 -8.04 -7.02 -14.25
C HIS A 174 -7.81 -7.42 -12.79
N ASN A 175 -7.32 -8.63 -12.53
CA ASN A 175 -6.91 -9.02 -11.18
C ASN A 175 -5.81 -8.11 -10.62
N LEU A 176 -4.79 -7.78 -11.43
CA LEU A 176 -3.74 -6.84 -11.00
C LEU A 176 -4.33 -5.46 -10.71
N ALA A 177 -5.15 -4.89 -11.61
CA ALA A 177 -5.84 -3.63 -11.37
C ALA A 177 -6.67 -3.64 -10.07
N HIS A 178 -7.28 -4.77 -9.72
CA HIS A 178 -7.97 -4.92 -8.44
C HIS A 178 -7.02 -4.84 -7.24
N VAL A 179 -5.83 -5.45 -7.35
CA VAL A 179 -4.78 -5.36 -6.32
C VAL A 179 -4.31 -3.92 -6.18
N GLU A 180 -3.92 -3.25 -7.27
CA GLU A 180 -3.44 -1.86 -7.25
C GLU A 180 -4.49 -0.90 -6.65
N LEU A 181 -5.76 -1.05 -7.02
CA LEU A 181 -6.83 -0.22 -6.45
C LEU A 181 -7.00 -0.45 -4.94
N ASN A 182 -6.83 -1.70 -4.46
CA ASN A 182 -6.81 -1.96 -3.03
C ASN A 182 -5.57 -1.33 -2.40
N ALA A 183 -4.38 -1.42 -3.01
CA ALA A 183 -3.14 -0.88 -2.47
C ALA A 183 -3.23 0.64 -2.20
N ILE A 184 -3.88 1.41 -3.10
CA ILE A 184 -4.25 2.82 -2.86
C ILE A 184 -5.04 2.97 -1.55
N ASP A 185 -6.08 2.16 -1.38
CA ASP A 185 -6.95 2.20 -0.20
C ASP A 185 -6.20 1.78 1.08
N LEU A 186 -5.35 0.76 1.00
CA LEU A 186 -4.58 0.24 2.12
C LEU A 186 -3.56 1.28 2.62
N ALA A 187 -2.89 1.95 1.70
CA ALA A 187 -1.92 2.99 2.00
C ALA A 187 -2.61 4.23 2.61
N TRP A 188 -3.68 4.74 2.00
CA TRP A 188 -4.44 5.86 2.57
C TRP A 188 -5.11 5.52 3.90
N ASP A 189 -5.65 4.31 4.05
CA ASP A 189 -6.20 3.88 5.33
C ASP A 189 -5.12 3.89 6.42
N THR A 190 -3.90 3.44 6.11
CA THR A 190 -2.76 3.49 7.05
C THR A 190 -2.44 4.92 7.45
N VAL A 191 -2.42 5.86 6.50
CA VAL A 191 -2.18 7.29 6.76
C VAL A 191 -3.27 7.88 7.67
N VAL A 192 -4.53 7.72 7.29
CA VAL A 192 -5.65 8.38 7.98
C VAL A 192 -5.89 7.75 9.35
N ARG A 193 -5.94 6.42 9.41
CA ARG A 193 -6.29 5.67 10.63
C ARG A 193 -5.30 5.87 11.77
N PHE A 194 -4.02 5.99 11.44
CA PHE A 194 -2.96 6.15 12.45
C PHE A 194 -2.50 7.61 12.62
N SER A 195 -3.19 8.58 11.99
CA SER A 195 -2.85 10.02 12.06
C SER A 195 -2.78 10.57 13.50
N SER A 196 -3.59 10.02 14.40
CA SER A 196 -3.58 10.37 15.85
C SER A 196 -2.32 9.94 16.61
N PHE A 197 -1.46 9.10 16.01
CA PHE A 197 -0.16 8.67 16.53
C PHE A 197 1.02 9.40 15.87
N SER A 198 0.76 10.54 15.20
CA SER A 198 1.80 11.29 14.49
C SER A 198 2.93 11.81 15.38
N ASP A 199 2.66 12.03 16.67
CA ASP A 199 3.64 12.36 17.70
C ASP A 199 4.65 11.22 17.97
N ILE A 200 4.24 9.96 17.77
CA ILE A 200 5.06 8.77 18.05
C ILE A 200 5.74 8.25 16.77
N LEU A 201 4.97 8.19 15.69
CA LEU A 201 5.40 7.66 14.39
C LEU A 201 6.26 8.67 13.61
N GLY A 202 6.02 9.97 13.83
CA GLY A 202 6.68 11.05 13.10
C GLY A 202 6.14 11.22 11.68
N GLU A 203 6.41 12.39 11.10
CA GLU A 203 5.96 12.78 9.75
C GLU A 203 6.35 11.77 8.67
N GLY A 204 7.57 11.20 8.78
CA GLY A 204 8.10 10.25 7.80
C GLY A 204 7.22 9.02 7.58
N PHE A 205 6.48 8.54 8.60
CA PHE A 205 5.59 7.39 8.46
C PHE A 205 4.47 7.70 7.47
N PHE A 206 3.83 8.86 7.67
CA PHE A 206 2.72 9.29 6.84
C PHE A 206 3.19 9.72 5.46
N ALA A 207 4.36 10.35 5.37
CA ALA A 207 4.99 10.72 4.11
C ALA A 207 5.24 9.48 3.24
N ASP A 208 5.82 8.42 3.81
CA ASP A 208 6.13 7.20 3.08
C ASP A 208 4.85 6.50 2.62
N PHE A 209 3.85 6.31 3.49
CA PHE A 209 2.60 5.65 3.07
C PHE A 209 1.76 6.50 2.10
N ALA A 210 1.80 7.83 2.19
CA ALA A 210 1.18 8.68 1.18
C ALA A 210 1.91 8.61 -0.17
N HIS A 211 3.23 8.42 -0.17
CA HIS A 211 4.01 8.22 -1.39
C HIS A 211 3.74 6.84 -2.02
N VAL A 212 3.65 5.78 -1.22
CA VAL A 212 3.15 4.47 -1.68
C VAL A 212 1.79 4.64 -2.34
N ALA A 213 0.84 5.34 -1.69
CA ALA A 213 -0.49 5.56 -2.28
C ALA A 213 -0.47 6.31 -3.64
N ASP A 214 0.51 7.20 -3.86
CA ASP A 214 0.72 7.87 -5.15
C ASP A 214 1.29 6.91 -6.21
N ASP A 215 2.25 6.06 -5.84
CA ASP A 215 2.79 5.01 -6.71
C ASP A 215 1.70 4.02 -7.12
N GLU A 216 0.90 3.50 -6.18
CA GLU A 216 -0.21 2.59 -6.48
C GLU A 216 -1.30 3.24 -7.34
N SER A 217 -1.51 4.56 -7.20
CA SER A 217 -2.44 5.30 -8.04
C SER A 217 -2.04 5.28 -9.50
N ARG A 218 -0.73 5.33 -9.77
CA ARG A 218 -0.13 5.26 -11.09
C ARG A 218 -0.17 3.83 -11.63
N HIS A 219 0.15 2.84 -10.81
CA HIS A 219 0.05 1.42 -11.18
C HIS A 219 -1.37 1.06 -11.64
N PHE A 220 -2.38 1.47 -10.85
CA PHE A 220 -3.77 1.28 -11.21
C PHE A 220 -4.12 1.98 -12.53
N ALA A 221 -3.68 3.23 -12.72
CA ALA A 221 -3.96 3.98 -13.93
C ALA A 221 -3.41 3.29 -15.19
N TRP A 222 -2.18 2.77 -15.14
CA TRP A 222 -1.59 1.99 -16.24
C TRP A 222 -2.36 0.71 -16.52
N CYS A 223 -2.78 -0.01 -15.48
CA CYS A 223 -3.58 -1.23 -15.64
C CYS A 223 -4.95 -0.93 -16.25
N ALA A 224 -5.64 0.11 -15.77
CA ALA A 224 -6.94 0.52 -16.26
C ALA A 224 -6.89 1.01 -17.71
N GLN A 225 -5.88 1.81 -18.06
CA GLN A 225 -5.62 2.20 -19.43
C GLN A 225 -5.42 0.98 -20.33
N ARG A 226 -4.55 0.05 -19.92
CA ARG A 226 -4.24 -1.13 -20.75
C ARG A 226 -5.43 -2.08 -20.88
N LEU A 227 -6.27 -2.22 -19.86
CA LEU A 227 -7.53 -2.95 -19.97
C LEU A 227 -8.43 -2.33 -21.05
N ALA A 228 -8.58 -0.99 -21.04
CA ALA A 228 -9.39 -0.29 -22.04
C ALA A 228 -8.85 -0.50 -23.47
N GLU A 229 -7.53 -0.48 -23.66
CA GLU A 229 -6.90 -0.79 -24.95
C GLU A 229 -7.16 -2.24 -25.43
N LEU A 230 -7.35 -3.17 -24.49
CA LEU A 230 -7.72 -4.56 -24.77
C LEU A 230 -9.23 -4.73 -25.02
N GLY A 231 -10.03 -3.66 -24.87
CA GLY A 231 -11.49 -3.69 -25.05
C GLY A 231 -12.28 -4.04 -23.80
N PHE A 232 -11.66 -4.00 -22.62
CA PHE A 232 -12.26 -4.35 -21.33
C PHE A 232 -12.14 -3.21 -20.32
N LYS A 233 -12.80 -3.34 -19.18
CA LYS A 233 -12.70 -2.39 -18.07
C LYS A 233 -12.60 -3.09 -16.74
N TYR A 234 -12.01 -2.39 -15.78
CA TYR A 234 -12.10 -2.80 -14.39
C TYR A 234 -13.58 -2.91 -13.98
N GLY A 235 -13.94 -4.04 -13.39
CA GLY A 235 -15.33 -4.38 -13.06
C GLY A 235 -16.05 -5.34 -14.02
N ASP A 236 -15.43 -5.74 -15.14
CA ASP A 236 -16.06 -6.69 -16.09
C ASP A 236 -16.17 -8.13 -15.56
N MET A 237 -15.33 -8.51 -14.59
CA MET A 237 -15.46 -9.77 -13.84
C MET A 237 -15.53 -9.53 -12.32
N PRO A 238 -16.11 -10.46 -11.53
CA PRO A 238 -16.08 -10.41 -10.07
C PRO A 238 -14.66 -10.36 -9.52
N ALA A 239 -14.50 -9.76 -8.33
CA ALA A 239 -13.23 -9.67 -7.62
C ALA A 239 -13.41 -10.06 -6.15
N HIS A 240 -12.33 -10.33 -5.42
CA HIS A 240 -12.43 -10.75 -4.01
C HIS A 240 -12.04 -9.63 -3.05
N ASN A 241 -12.70 -9.54 -1.89
CA ASN A 241 -12.39 -8.51 -0.89
C ASN A 241 -11.31 -8.92 0.14
N LEU A 242 -10.42 -9.87 -0.22
CA LEU A 242 -9.47 -10.47 0.73
C LEU A 242 -8.52 -9.43 1.33
N LEU A 243 -7.89 -8.60 0.50
CA LEU A 243 -6.91 -7.58 0.94
C LEU A 243 -7.50 -6.63 1.98
N TRP A 244 -8.66 -6.03 1.66
CA TRP A 244 -9.34 -5.14 2.59
C TRP A 244 -9.77 -5.86 3.88
N ARG A 245 -10.23 -7.10 3.81
CA ARG A 245 -10.61 -7.87 5.00
C ARG A 245 -9.41 -8.07 5.94
N GLU A 246 -8.24 -8.39 5.41
CA GLU A 246 -7.03 -8.53 6.23
C GLU A 246 -6.58 -7.18 6.80
N CYS A 247 -6.69 -6.10 6.03
CA CYS A 247 -6.42 -4.74 6.49
C CYS A 247 -7.34 -4.32 7.64
N ALA A 248 -8.64 -4.59 7.49
CA ALA A 248 -9.66 -4.25 8.48
C ALA A 248 -9.40 -4.92 9.83
N LYS A 249 -8.93 -6.18 9.85
CA LYS A 249 -8.56 -6.88 11.10
C LYS A 249 -7.49 -6.13 11.88
N SER A 250 -6.52 -5.52 11.20
CA SER A 250 -5.38 -4.79 11.80
C SER A 250 -5.68 -3.32 12.16
N SER A 251 -6.92 -2.85 12.01
CA SER A 251 -7.29 -1.42 12.10
C SER A 251 -6.93 -0.73 13.42
N ASN A 252 -6.76 -1.47 14.50
CA ASN A 252 -6.49 -0.94 15.83
C ASN A 252 -5.03 -1.12 16.28
N ASN A 253 -4.13 -1.60 15.42
CA ASN A 253 -2.79 -2.00 15.81
C ASN A 253 -1.79 -1.70 14.67
N VAL A 254 -0.90 -0.73 14.90
CA VAL A 254 0.09 -0.29 13.89
C VAL A 254 1.07 -1.40 13.51
N ALA A 255 1.58 -2.15 14.49
CA ALA A 255 2.52 -3.24 14.22
C ALA A 255 1.84 -4.36 13.42
N ALA A 256 0.58 -4.70 13.75
CA ALA A 256 -0.22 -5.65 12.98
C ALA A 256 -0.48 -5.14 11.56
N ARG A 257 -0.78 -3.85 11.36
CA ARG A 257 -0.95 -3.27 10.02
C ARG A 257 0.29 -3.51 9.17
N LEU A 258 1.45 -3.18 9.72
CA LEU A 258 2.73 -3.30 9.03
C LEU A 258 3.05 -4.78 8.73
N ALA A 259 2.85 -5.67 9.69
CA ALA A 259 3.06 -7.11 9.49
C ALA A 259 2.13 -7.70 8.42
N VAL A 260 0.83 -7.41 8.49
CA VAL A 260 -0.17 -8.06 7.64
C VAL A 260 -0.17 -7.51 6.22
N ILE A 261 -0.01 -6.19 6.05
CA ILE A 261 -0.16 -5.54 4.75
C ILE A 261 1.18 -5.43 4.01
N PRO A 262 2.11 -4.50 4.33
CA PRO A 262 3.38 -4.42 3.61
C PRO A 262 4.22 -5.71 3.63
N LEU A 263 4.35 -6.37 4.79
CA LEU A 263 5.28 -7.50 4.95
C LEU A 263 4.72 -8.83 4.44
N VAL A 264 3.40 -8.96 4.27
CA VAL A 264 2.77 -10.18 3.75
C VAL A 264 1.99 -9.96 2.47
N GLN A 265 1.02 -9.03 2.43
CA GLN A 265 0.24 -8.82 1.21
C GLN A 265 1.07 -8.21 0.09
N GLU A 266 1.77 -7.10 0.34
CA GLU A 266 2.60 -6.46 -0.72
C GLU A 266 3.81 -7.34 -1.07
N ALA A 267 4.41 -8.02 -0.09
CA ALA A 267 5.49 -8.97 -0.35
C ALA A 267 5.10 -10.15 -1.26
N ARG A 268 3.80 -10.48 -1.40
CA ARG A 268 3.33 -11.46 -2.40
C ARG A 268 3.44 -10.92 -3.82
N GLY A 269 3.40 -9.59 -4.01
CA GLY A 269 3.69 -8.92 -5.27
C GLY A 269 5.10 -9.23 -5.77
N LEU A 270 6.10 -9.18 -4.89
CA LEU A 270 7.50 -9.55 -5.20
C LEU A 270 7.65 -10.99 -5.68
N ASP A 271 6.81 -11.90 -5.18
CA ASP A 271 6.83 -13.30 -5.58
C ASP A 271 6.07 -13.53 -6.91
N ALA A 272 4.93 -12.85 -7.09
CA ALA A 272 4.01 -13.09 -8.19
C ALA A 272 4.34 -12.30 -9.45
N GLY A 273 4.87 -11.09 -9.32
CA GLY A 273 5.18 -10.16 -10.41
C GLY A 273 6.01 -10.80 -11.53
N PRO A 274 7.21 -11.35 -11.24
CA PRO A 274 8.04 -11.97 -12.27
C PRO A 274 7.36 -13.12 -13.01
N ARG A 275 6.54 -13.93 -12.31
CA ARG A 275 5.78 -15.02 -12.94
C ARG A 275 4.70 -14.50 -13.87
N LEU A 276 4.03 -13.41 -13.48
CA LEU A 276 3.02 -12.77 -14.30
C LEU A 276 3.64 -12.15 -15.57
N VAL A 277 4.80 -11.50 -15.44
CA VAL A 277 5.59 -11.01 -16.60
C VAL A 277 5.88 -12.13 -17.58
N GLN A 278 6.47 -13.25 -17.11
CA GLN A 278 6.79 -14.39 -17.98
C GLN A 278 5.55 -14.99 -18.65
N LYS A 279 4.42 -15.04 -17.95
CA LYS A 279 3.16 -15.55 -18.51
C LYS A 279 2.61 -14.64 -19.61
N LEU A 280 2.73 -13.33 -19.47
CA LEU A 280 2.31 -12.35 -20.48
C LEU A 280 3.23 -12.37 -21.71
N ILE A 281 4.55 -12.50 -21.50
CA ILE A 281 5.52 -12.71 -22.59
C ILE A 281 5.17 -13.97 -23.37
N GLY A 282 4.93 -15.09 -22.67
CA GLY A 282 4.55 -16.36 -23.31
C GLY A 282 3.21 -16.30 -24.04
N PHE A 283 2.30 -15.41 -23.64
CA PHE A 283 1.05 -15.11 -24.35
C PHE A 283 1.25 -14.19 -25.56
N GLY A 284 2.40 -13.51 -25.68
CA GLY A 284 2.71 -12.55 -26.75
C GLY A 284 2.26 -11.11 -26.47
N ASP A 285 1.79 -10.79 -25.25
CA ASP A 285 1.36 -9.44 -24.88
C ASP A 285 2.49 -8.66 -24.20
N HIS A 286 3.48 -8.27 -25.01
CA HIS A 286 4.67 -7.55 -24.54
C HIS A 286 4.34 -6.18 -23.91
N LYS A 287 3.29 -5.50 -24.38
CA LYS A 287 2.90 -4.22 -23.79
C LYS A 287 2.41 -4.40 -22.36
N THR A 288 1.55 -5.37 -22.11
CA THR A 288 1.08 -5.68 -20.76
C THR A 288 2.23 -6.22 -19.90
N SER A 289 3.13 -7.06 -20.44
CA SER A 289 4.27 -7.55 -19.66
C SER A 289 5.16 -6.41 -19.18
N ASN A 290 5.43 -5.39 -20.01
CA ASN A 290 6.27 -4.26 -19.63
C ASN A 290 5.62 -3.40 -18.53
N ILE A 291 4.29 -3.26 -18.55
CA ILE A 291 3.55 -2.59 -17.47
C ILE A 291 3.73 -3.35 -16.15
N VAL A 292 3.50 -4.67 -16.17
CA VAL A 292 3.65 -5.50 -14.96
C VAL A 292 5.09 -5.50 -14.45
N ASP A 293 6.06 -5.52 -15.36
CA ASP A 293 7.49 -5.49 -15.01
C ASP A 293 7.85 -4.18 -14.29
N ARG A 294 7.38 -3.04 -14.82
CA ARG A 294 7.58 -1.74 -14.16
C ARG A 294 6.92 -1.69 -12.78
N ILE A 295 5.71 -2.21 -12.62
CA ILE A 295 5.03 -2.29 -11.32
C ILE A 295 5.87 -3.14 -10.36
N ALA A 296 6.29 -4.34 -10.80
CA ALA A 296 7.09 -5.25 -9.97
C ALA A 296 8.45 -4.66 -9.54
N GLU A 297 9.09 -3.83 -10.39
CA GLU A 297 10.29 -3.07 -10.02
C GLU A 297 10.01 -2.03 -8.92
N GLU A 298 8.88 -1.33 -8.99
CA GLU A 298 8.49 -0.28 -8.04
C GLU A 298 8.06 -0.85 -6.68
N GLU A 299 7.48 -2.07 -6.65
CA GLU A 299 7.02 -2.76 -5.42
C GLU A 299 8.12 -3.04 -4.37
N VAL A 300 9.39 -3.12 -4.77
CA VAL A 300 10.51 -3.34 -3.83
C VAL A 300 10.54 -2.22 -2.78
N ALA A 301 10.30 -0.97 -3.21
CA ALA A 301 10.29 0.18 -2.32
C ALA A 301 9.15 0.11 -1.30
N HIS A 302 7.96 -0.35 -1.72
CA HIS A 302 6.77 -0.43 -0.86
C HIS A 302 6.98 -1.43 0.28
N VAL A 303 7.52 -2.61 -0.05
CA VAL A 303 7.86 -3.62 0.95
C VAL A 303 8.98 -3.12 1.86
N ALA A 304 10.02 -2.46 1.32
CA ALA A 304 11.11 -1.91 2.10
C ALA A 304 10.67 -0.82 3.09
N VAL A 305 9.74 0.05 2.70
CA VAL A 305 9.07 1.02 3.59
C VAL A 305 8.36 0.29 4.73
N GLY A 306 7.63 -0.77 4.40
CA GLY A 306 6.99 -1.65 5.38
C GLY A 306 7.98 -2.19 6.42
N VAL A 307 9.09 -2.78 5.95
CA VAL A 307 10.12 -3.36 6.82
C VAL A 307 10.73 -2.28 7.72
N TYR A 308 11.11 -1.13 7.14
CA TYR A 308 11.68 -0.01 7.89
C TYR A 308 10.77 0.42 9.05
N TRP A 309 9.48 0.63 8.77
CA TRP A 309 8.53 1.05 9.80
C TRP A 309 8.21 -0.05 10.80
N PHE A 310 8.15 -1.32 10.37
CA PHE A 310 7.93 -2.43 11.28
C PHE A 310 9.06 -2.55 12.32
N VAL A 311 10.31 -2.46 11.85
CA VAL A 311 11.48 -2.46 12.74
C VAL A 311 11.50 -1.23 13.65
N SER A 312 11.24 -0.04 13.11
CA SER A 312 11.16 1.21 13.88
C SER A 312 10.09 1.15 14.99
N VAL A 313 8.91 0.62 14.67
CA VAL A 313 7.83 0.40 15.65
C VAL A 313 8.26 -0.60 16.71
N CYS A 314 8.85 -1.73 16.33
CA CYS A 314 9.35 -2.72 17.29
C CYS A 314 10.40 -2.12 18.23
N GLN A 315 11.33 -1.31 17.71
CA GLN A 315 12.33 -0.60 18.51
C GLN A 315 11.69 0.38 19.51
N LYS A 316 10.73 1.21 19.07
CA LYS A 316 9.98 2.14 19.95
C LYS A 316 9.24 1.41 21.07
N MET A 317 8.85 0.16 20.82
CA MET A 317 8.14 -0.69 21.78
C MET A 317 9.05 -1.58 22.62
N GLY A 318 10.36 -1.62 22.32
CA GLY A 318 11.32 -2.49 23.00
C GLY A 318 11.09 -3.98 22.73
N CYS A 319 10.53 -4.36 21.58
CA CYS A 319 10.32 -5.76 21.20
C CYS A 319 11.21 -6.18 20.02
N THR A 320 11.41 -7.50 19.88
CA THR A 320 12.26 -8.05 18.81
C THR A 320 11.45 -8.23 17.52
N PRO A 321 11.84 -7.63 16.38
CA PRO A 321 11.05 -7.68 15.15
C PRO A 321 10.66 -9.09 14.69
N CYS A 322 11.59 -10.04 14.65
CA CYS A 322 11.34 -11.40 14.15
C CYS A 322 10.26 -12.14 14.96
N SER A 323 10.36 -12.12 16.30
CA SER A 323 9.35 -12.77 17.17
C SER A 323 8.01 -12.05 17.08
N THR A 324 8.02 -10.71 17.13
CA THR A 324 6.81 -9.90 17.02
C THR A 324 6.08 -10.16 15.70
N PHE A 325 6.82 -10.28 14.58
CA PHE A 325 6.23 -10.58 13.27
C PHE A 325 5.50 -11.92 13.29
N LYS A 326 6.18 -12.99 13.73
CA LYS A 326 5.61 -14.34 13.81
C LYS A 326 4.39 -14.41 14.74
N ASP A 327 4.47 -13.73 15.88
CA ASP A 327 3.36 -13.67 16.84
C ASP A 327 2.14 -12.95 16.24
N LEU A 328 2.35 -11.84 15.55
CA LEU A 328 1.28 -11.10 14.86
C LEU A 328 0.65 -11.93 13.74
N LEU A 329 1.45 -12.66 12.94
CA LEU A 329 0.89 -13.53 11.90
C LEU A 329 -0.01 -14.62 12.51
N LYS A 330 0.40 -15.20 13.64
CA LYS A 330 -0.41 -16.18 14.37
C LYS A 330 -1.67 -15.55 14.95
N GLU A 331 -1.57 -14.41 15.60
CA GLU A 331 -2.70 -13.72 16.24
C GLU A 331 -3.77 -13.31 15.22
N TYR A 332 -3.34 -12.77 14.09
CA TYR A 332 -4.25 -12.28 13.04
C TYR A 332 -4.64 -13.37 12.02
N ASN A 333 -4.19 -14.61 12.23
CA ASN A 333 -4.43 -15.77 11.36
C ASN A 333 -4.02 -15.51 9.90
N VAL A 334 -2.84 -14.94 9.72
CA VAL A 334 -2.27 -14.60 8.42
C VAL A 334 -1.25 -15.66 8.04
N GLU A 335 -1.54 -16.38 6.96
CA GLU A 335 -0.65 -17.41 6.44
C GLU A 335 0.41 -16.81 5.52
N LEU A 336 1.67 -17.12 5.82
CA LEU A 336 2.80 -16.91 4.94
C LEU A 336 3.06 -18.22 4.18
N LYS A 337 2.82 -18.21 2.86
CA LYS A 337 2.96 -19.39 1.98
C LYS A 337 3.79 -19.03 0.77
N GLY A 338 4.82 -19.85 0.51
CA GLY A 338 5.66 -19.74 -0.67
C GLY A 338 5.03 -20.35 -1.93
N PRO A 339 5.81 -20.46 -3.03
CA PRO A 339 7.25 -20.19 -3.09
C PRO A 339 7.58 -18.69 -3.02
N PHE A 340 8.64 -18.35 -2.27
CA PHE A 340 9.12 -16.97 -2.11
C PHE A 340 10.19 -16.62 -3.14
N ASN A 341 10.16 -15.38 -3.62
CA ASN A 341 11.26 -14.75 -4.34
C ASN A 341 12.27 -14.21 -3.32
N TYR A 342 13.15 -15.09 -2.82
CA TYR A 342 14.15 -14.72 -1.82
C TYR A 342 15.04 -13.55 -2.25
N PRO A 343 15.57 -13.45 -3.50
CA PRO A 343 16.34 -12.29 -3.91
C PRO A 343 15.59 -10.96 -3.76
N ALA A 344 14.33 -10.86 -4.22
CA ALA A 344 13.55 -9.63 -4.12
C ALA A 344 13.16 -9.30 -2.66
N ARG A 345 12.83 -10.31 -1.85
CA ARG A 345 12.53 -10.11 -0.43
C ARG A 345 13.77 -9.71 0.37
N ASP A 346 14.93 -10.31 0.08
CA ASP A 346 16.23 -9.94 0.66
C ASP A 346 16.57 -8.48 0.27
N GLU A 347 16.34 -8.08 -0.99
CA GLU A 347 16.54 -6.71 -1.46
C GLU A 347 15.63 -5.70 -0.74
N ALA A 348 14.35 -6.03 -0.58
CA ALA A 348 13.41 -5.22 0.20
C ALA A 348 13.73 -5.21 1.71
N GLY A 349 14.69 -6.02 2.15
CA GLY A 349 15.18 -6.06 3.53
C GLY A 349 14.40 -6.98 4.46
N ILE A 350 13.54 -7.88 3.93
CA ILE A 350 12.90 -8.91 4.76
C ILE A 350 13.94 -9.97 5.12
N PRO A 351 14.30 -10.13 6.41
CA PRO A 351 15.26 -11.15 6.82
C PRO A 351 14.73 -12.57 6.57
N ARG A 352 15.61 -13.49 6.15
CA ARG A 352 15.22 -14.87 5.83
C ARG A 352 14.63 -15.64 7.01
N ASP A 353 15.01 -15.32 8.24
CA ASP A 353 14.49 -15.96 9.44
C ASP A 353 13.05 -15.55 9.79
N TRP A 354 12.49 -14.57 9.08
CA TRP A 354 11.08 -14.18 9.19
C TRP A 354 10.16 -15.06 8.32
N LEU A 355 10.72 -15.75 7.31
CA LEU A 355 9.98 -16.44 6.24
C LEU A 355 9.67 -17.92 6.50
#